data_AF-A0A3C0ZRK8-F1
#
_entry.id   AF-A0A3C0ZRK8-F1
#
_cell.length_a   1.000
_cell.length_b   1.000
_cell.length_c   1.000
_cell.angle_alpha   90.00
_cell.angle_beta   90.00
_cell.angle_gamma   90.00
#
_symmetry.space_group_name_H-M   'P 1'
#
loop_
_entity.id
_entity.type
_entity.pdbx_description
1 polymer ?
#
loop_
_entity_poly.entity_id
_entity_poly.type
_entity_poly.pdbx_seq_one_letter_code
_entity_poly.pdbx_strand_id
1 'polypeptide(L)'
;GEGGKYTEIPELGYAPYNQNDLDTALNGKEDRLCTVEPGKNVEALAGLSYSLVLDSDTTVNIYYRLNDENEEYLSYSFHGENFEPQDFSDTAEKLSDGRYLISVRNIPAHLLDDGFSITIGGDLVELHLRAVSYAFDVLSKDSYPNDMKFAMLSIIKYCEDVKKYRDFLQNSTQ
;
A
#
# COMPACT_ATOMS: atom_id res chain seq x y z
N GLY A 1 -45.23 -0.73 -18.04
CA GLY A 1 -44.12 -1.40 -17.35
C GLY A 1 -43.07 -0.35 -17.14
N GLU A 2 -42.78 -0.01 -15.89
CA GLU A 2 -42.04 1.18 -15.48
C GLU A 2 -40.61 1.17 -16.04
N GLY A 3 -40.25 2.28 -16.71
CA GLY A 3 -38.92 2.51 -17.23
C GLY A 3 -37.96 2.74 -16.07
N GLY A 4 -36.97 1.85 -15.95
CA GLY A 4 -35.83 2.05 -15.06
C GLY A 4 -35.16 3.37 -15.39
N LYS A 5 -35.13 4.29 -14.42
CA LYS A 5 -34.32 5.50 -14.50
C LYS A 5 -32.86 5.07 -14.40
N TYR A 6 -32.18 4.96 -15.54
CA TYR A 6 -30.73 4.92 -15.55
C TYR A 6 -30.26 6.28 -15.03
N THR A 7 -29.68 6.31 -13.84
CA THR A 7 -28.92 7.47 -13.39
C THR A 7 -27.65 7.48 -14.23
N GLU A 8 -27.50 8.48 -15.11
CA GLU A 8 -26.23 8.70 -15.80
C GLU A 8 -25.13 8.82 -14.74
N ILE A 9 -24.12 7.94 -14.85
CA ILE A 9 -22.89 8.11 -14.09
C ILE A 9 -22.30 9.44 -14.60
N PRO A 10 -22.05 10.44 -13.74
CA PRO A 10 -21.44 11.69 -14.17
C PRO A 10 -20.18 11.34 -14.97
N GLU A 11 -20.04 11.89 -16.17
CA GLU A 11 -18.75 11.85 -16.86
C GLU A 11 -17.72 12.43 -15.88
N LEU A 12 -16.85 11.56 -15.35
CA LEU A 12 -15.66 12.00 -14.64
C LEU A 12 -14.85 12.74 -15.69
N GLY A 13 -15.01 14.07 -15.75
CA GLY A 13 -14.22 14.94 -16.60
C GLY A 13 -12.77 14.81 -16.16
N TYR A 14 -12.03 13.89 -16.77
CA TYR A 14 -10.61 13.72 -16.56
C TYR A 14 -9.89 14.85 -17.29
N ALA A 15 -9.83 16.02 -16.65
CA ALA A 15 -8.71 16.90 -16.92
C ALA A 15 -7.44 16.13 -16.56
N PRO A 16 -6.42 16.07 -17.44
CA PRO A 16 -5.15 15.44 -17.09
C PRO A 16 -4.57 16.15 -15.86
N TYR A 17 -3.99 15.37 -14.95
CA TYR A 17 -3.33 15.92 -13.77
C TYR A 17 -2.20 16.87 -14.18
N ASN A 18 -1.98 17.88 -13.34
CA ASN A 18 -0.91 18.86 -13.50
C ASN A 18 -0.04 18.94 -12.24
N GLN A 19 0.99 19.80 -12.26
CA GLN A 19 1.91 19.95 -11.14
C GLN A 19 1.23 20.35 -9.83
N ASN A 20 0.20 21.21 -9.87
CA ASN A 20 -0.53 21.61 -8.67
C ASN A 20 -1.27 20.43 -8.03
N ASP A 21 -1.76 19.48 -8.84
CA ASP A 21 -2.38 18.26 -8.32
C ASP A 21 -1.36 17.41 -7.55
N LEU A 22 -0.11 17.31 -8.03
CA LEU A 22 0.97 16.60 -7.35
C LEU A 22 1.34 17.28 -6.04
N ASP A 23 1.52 18.61 -6.07
CA ASP A 23 1.91 19.39 -4.90
C ASP A 23 0.84 19.32 -3.80
N THR A 24 -0.43 19.24 -4.19
CA THR A 24 -1.56 19.08 -3.26
C THR A 24 -1.66 17.66 -2.69
N ALA A 25 -1.29 16.64 -3.48
CA ALA A 25 -1.49 15.25 -3.10
C ALA A 25 -0.66 14.81 -1.89
N LEU A 26 0.52 15.40 -1.68
CA LEU A 26 1.39 15.09 -0.54
C LEU A 26 1.10 15.94 0.71
N ASN A 27 0.51 17.12 0.53
CA ASN A 27 0.34 18.09 1.61
C ASN A 27 -0.57 17.53 2.72
N GLY A 28 0.00 17.33 3.91
CA GLY A 28 -0.72 16.81 5.08
C GLY A 28 -1.05 15.31 4.99
N LYS A 29 -0.34 14.56 4.14
CA LYS A 29 -0.46 13.10 3.97
C LYS A 29 0.89 12.38 4.13
N GLU A 30 1.86 13.03 4.75
CA GLU A 30 3.19 12.48 5.00
C GLU A 30 3.13 11.25 5.91
N ASP A 31 2.10 11.15 6.76
CA ASP A 31 1.80 10.00 7.62
C ASP A 31 1.40 8.73 6.84
N ARG A 32 1.12 8.86 5.54
CA ARG A 32 0.78 7.73 4.66
C ARG A 32 1.99 7.07 4.02
N LEU A 33 3.19 7.63 4.22
CA LEU A 33 4.44 6.98 3.86
C LEU A 33 4.68 5.75 4.75
N CYS A 34 5.38 4.76 4.21
CA CYS A 34 5.83 3.64 5.04
C CYS A 34 6.78 4.17 6.11
N THR A 35 6.50 3.84 7.37
CA THR A 35 7.37 4.18 8.49
C THR A 35 7.91 2.91 9.13
N VAL A 36 9.12 3.03 9.68
CA VAL A 36 9.83 1.93 10.33
C VAL A 36 9.93 2.30 11.79
N GLU A 37 9.30 1.52 12.66
CA GLU A 37 9.51 1.62 14.09
C GLU A 37 10.69 0.75 14.50
N PRO A 38 11.68 1.35 15.18
CA PRO A 38 12.85 0.61 15.63
C PRO A 38 12.50 -0.53 16.58
N GLY A 39 12.72 -1.78 16.15
CA GLY A 39 12.81 -2.90 17.06
C GLY A 39 14.19 -2.98 17.72
N LYS A 40 14.45 -4.07 18.44
CA LYS A 40 15.68 -4.23 19.24
C LYS A 40 16.98 -4.20 18.41
N ASN A 41 16.90 -4.42 17.09
CA ASN A 41 18.05 -4.60 16.19
C ASN A 41 17.80 -4.05 14.76
N VAL A 42 17.46 -2.76 14.62
CA VAL A 42 17.20 -2.12 13.31
C VAL A 42 18.35 -2.23 12.31
N GLU A 43 19.60 -2.18 12.79
CA GLU A 43 20.80 -2.27 11.93
C GLU A 43 20.91 -3.62 11.18
N ALA A 44 20.13 -4.63 11.58
CA ALA A 44 20.09 -5.94 10.94
C ALA A 44 19.33 -5.99 9.60
N LEU A 45 18.54 -4.95 9.26
CA LEU A 45 17.76 -4.90 8.02
C LEU A 45 18.42 -4.00 6.98
N ALA A 46 19.05 -4.61 5.99
CA ALA A 46 19.61 -3.91 4.83
C ALA A 46 18.65 -3.97 3.62
N GLY A 47 18.59 -2.88 2.85
CA GLY A 47 17.89 -2.87 1.56
C GLY A 47 16.37 -3.03 1.65
N LEU A 48 15.77 -2.63 2.78
CA LEU A 48 14.31 -2.56 2.92
C LEU A 48 13.72 -1.73 1.79
N SER A 49 12.81 -2.32 1.04
CA SER A 49 12.07 -1.66 -0.05
C SER A 49 10.73 -2.36 -0.24
N TYR A 50 9.81 -1.69 -0.92
CA TYR A 50 8.47 -2.21 -1.15
C TYR A 50 7.95 -1.76 -2.51
N SER A 51 7.01 -2.51 -3.06
CA SER A 51 6.36 -2.20 -4.34
C SER A 51 4.88 -2.55 -4.30
N LEU A 52 4.12 -1.87 -5.17
CA LEU A 52 2.70 -2.12 -5.39
C LEU A 52 2.53 -2.76 -6.78
N VAL A 53 1.82 -3.88 -6.84
CA VAL A 53 1.43 -4.56 -8.07
C VAL A 53 -0.09 -4.46 -8.22
N LEU A 54 -0.53 -3.97 -9.38
CA LEU A 54 -1.93 -3.80 -9.76
C LEU A 54 -2.17 -4.60 -11.04
N ASP A 55 -2.44 -5.91 -10.90
CA ASP A 55 -2.75 -6.80 -12.03
C ASP A 55 -4.11 -7.48 -11.79
N SER A 56 -4.16 -8.81 -11.63
CA SER A 56 -5.39 -9.52 -11.24
C SER A 56 -5.82 -9.19 -9.80
N ASP A 57 -4.83 -9.10 -8.92
CA ASP A 57 -5.00 -8.84 -7.49
C ASP A 57 -4.07 -7.70 -7.07
N THR A 58 -4.59 -6.79 -6.23
CA THR A 58 -3.71 -5.77 -5.64
C THR A 58 -2.78 -6.43 -4.64
N THR A 59 -1.47 -6.28 -4.88
CA THR A 59 -0.43 -6.90 -4.05
C THR A 59 0.59 -5.88 -3.59
N VAL A 60 0.95 -5.92 -2.31
CA VAL A 60 2.09 -5.20 -1.75
C VAL A 60 3.22 -6.20 -1.54
N ASN A 61 4.36 -5.93 -2.15
CA ASN A 61 5.58 -6.71 -1.98
C ASN A 61 6.54 -5.96 -1.08
N ILE A 62 7.16 -6.68 -0.15
CA ILE A 62 8.15 -6.15 0.78
C ILE A 62 9.42 -6.95 0.62
N TYR A 63 10.51 -6.24 0.37
CA TYR A 63 11.83 -6.80 0.15
C TYR A 63 12.78 -6.35 1.24
N TYR A 64 13.54 -7.28 1.82
CA TYR A 64 14.52 -6.96 2.85
C TYR A 64 15.66 -7.97 2.84
N ARG A 65 16.79 -7.64 3.48
CA ARG A 65 17.88 -8.59 3.72
C ARG A 65 18.19 -8.62 5.21
N LEU A 66 18.29 -9.83 5.76
CA LEU A 66 18.85 -10.09 7.08
C LEU A 66 20.36 -10.33 6.94
N ASN A 67 21.14 -9.97 7.94
CA ASN A 67 22.53 -10.43 8.03
C ASN A 67 22.57 -11.94 8.38
N ASP A 68 23.69 -12.60 8.10
CA ASP A 68 23.82 -14.07 8.24
C ASP A 68 23.55 -14.57 9.67
N GLU A 69 23.78 -13.73 10.69
CA GLU A 69 23.52 -14.05 12.11
C GLU A 69 22.02 -14.04 12.47
N ASN A 70 21.18 -13.39 11.66
CA ASN A 70 19.75 -13.25 11.93
C ASN A 70 18.85 -14.08 11.00
N GLU A 71 19.42 -14.80 10.02
CA GLU A 71 18.65 -15.63 9.06
C GLU A 71 17.80 -16.70 9.75
N GLU A 72 18.29 -17.24 10.88
CA GLU A 72 17.59 -18.25 11.69
C GLU A 72 16.37 -17.70 12.47
N TYR A 73 16.19 -16.38 12.54
CA TYR A 73 15.06 -15.72 13.22
C TYR A 73 13.94 -15.29 12.26
N LEU A 74 13.97 -15.75 11.01
CA LEU A 74 12.99 -15.40 10.00
C LEU A 74 11.57 -15.82 10.42
N SER A 75 10.82 -14.84 10.88
CA SER A 75 9.41 -14.94 11.23
C SER A 75 8.76 -13.62 10.89
N TYR A 76 7.47 -13.64 10.59
CA TYR A 76 6.74 -12.39 10.41
C TYR A 76 5.30 -12.55 10.88
N SER A 77 4.72 -11.44 11.29
CA SER A 77 3.30 -11.33 11.58
C SER A 77 2.76 -10.08 10.93
N PHE A 78 1.52 -10.17 10.48
CA PHE A 78 0.78 -9.08 9.88
C PHE A 78 -0.43 -8.79 10.75
N HIS A 79 -0.65 -7.51 11.04
CA HIS A 79 -1.83 -7.05 11.75
C HIS A 79 -2.46 -5.91 10.96
N GLY A 80 -3.69 -6.12 10.50
CA GLY A 80 -4.50 -5.08 9.87
C GLY A 80 -5.82 -4.94 10.62
N GLU A 81 -6.39 -3.72 10.66
CA GLU A 81 -7.67 -3.48 11.33
C GLU A 81 -8.85 -4.25 10.70
N ASN A 82 -8.74 -4.57 9.40
CA ASN A 82 -9.84 -5.10 8.58
C ASN A 82 -9.48 -6.35 7.75
N PHE A 83 -8.38 -7.04 8.06
CA PHE A 83 -7.88 -8.18 7.29
C PHE A 83 -7.63 -9.42 8.15
N GLU A 84 -8.00 -10.58 7.62
CA GLU A 84 -7.70 -11.87 8.23
C GLU A 84 -6.31 -12.36 7.78
N PRO A 85 -5.49 -12.94 8.68
CA PRO A 85 -4.14 -13.45 8.37
C PRO A 85 -4.04 -14.45 7.22
N GLN A 86 -5.15 -15.07 6.83
CA GLN A 86 -5.23 -16.16 5.85
C GLN A 86 -5.16 -15.71 4.37
N ASP A 87 -5.16 -14.41 4.09
CA ASP A 87 -5.08 -13.85 2.73
C ASP A 87 -3.64 -13.66 2.22
N PHE A 88 -2.63 -14.13 2.99
CA PHE A 88 -1.21 -13.94 2.71
C PHE A 88 -0.53 -15.23 2.21
N SER A 89 0.49 -15.08 1.36
CA SER A 89 1.35 -16.22 1.04
C SER A 89 2.35 -16.41 2.19
N ASP A 90 2.18 -17.49 2.94
CA ASP A 90 2.87 -17.80 4.20
C ASP A 90 4.34 -18.27 4.08
N THR A 91 5.07 -17.81 3.08
CA THR A 91 6.52 -18.03 3.05
C THR A 91 7.25 -16.82 2.52
N ALA A 92 8.18 -16.30 3.31
CA ALA A 92 9.19 -15.40 2.80
C ALA A 92 10.05 -16.15 1.77
N GLU A 93 10.05 -15.68 0.52
CA GLU A 93 10.84 -16.27 -0.55
C GLU A 93 12.24 -15.65 -0.56
N LYS A 94 13.29 -16.48 -0.45
CA LYS A 94 14.68 -16.02 -0.64
C LYS A 94 14.96 -15.85 -2.13
N LEU A 95 15.16 -14.60 -2.55
CA LEU A 95 15.51 -14.21 -3.91
C LEU A 95 16.99 -14.51 -4.20
N SER A 96 17.32 -14.63 -5.49
CA SER A 96 18.69 -14.93 -5.96
C SER A 96 19.72 -13.86 -5.60
N ASP A 97 19.28 -12.63 -5.36
CA ASP A 97 20.13 -11.51 -4.91
C ASP A 97 20.31 -11.47 -3.38
N GLY A 98 19.83 -12.48 -2.66
CA GLY A 98 19.95 -12.60 -1.21
C GLY A 98 18.97 -11.72 -0.42
N ARG A 99 17.95 -11.13 -1.05
CA ARG A 99 16.80 -10.54 -0.33
C ARG A 99 15.72 -11.57 -0.06
N TYR A 100 14.88 -11.32 0.93
CA TYR A 100 13.63 -12.01 1.19
C TYR A 100 12.47 -11.18 0.64
N LEU A 101 11.43 -11.86 0.15
CA LEU A 101 10.19 -11.27 -0.33
C LEU A 101 9.00 -11.76 0.49
N ILE A 102 8.19 -10.83 0.99
CA ILE A 102 6.85 -11.08 1.54
C ILE A 102 5.81 -10.43 0.61
N SER A 103 4.77 -11.16 0.23
CA SER A 103 3.67 -10.65 -0.60
C SER A 103 2.34 -10.65 0.16
N VAL A 104 1.77 -9.47 0.32
CA VAL A 104 0.42 -9.23 0.84
C VAL A 104 -0.52 -9.09 -0.35
N ARG A 105 -1.36 -10.10 -0.63
CA ARG A 105 -2.16 -10.20 -1.87
C ARG A 105 -3.64 -9.89 -1.62
N ASN A 106 -4.41 -9.78 -2.71
CA ASN A 106 -5.86 -9.64 -2.70
C ASN A 106 -6.40 -8.45 -1.91
N ILE A 107 -5.63 -7.37 -1.78
CA ILE A 107 -6.02 -6.20 -0.98
C ILE A 107 -7.16 -5.46 -1.69
N PRO A 108 -8.40 -5.42 -1.14
CA PRO A 108 -9.50 -4.70 -1.76
C PRO A 108 -9.22 -3.20 -1.88
N ALA A 109 -9.68 -2.59 -2.98
CA ALA A 109 -9.43 -1.17 -3.28
C ALA A 109 -9.78 -0.22 -2.12
N HIS A 110 -10.89 -0.49 -1.41
CA HIS A 110 -11.36 0.32 -0.29
C HIS A 110 -10.50 0.23 0.98
N LEU A 111 -9.60 -0.75 1.05
CA LEU A 111 -8.68 -0.98 2.18
C LEU A 111 -7.23 -0.61 1.82
N LEU A 112 -6.96 -0.11 0.60
CA LEU A 112 -5.60 0.21 0.18
C LEU A 112 -4.97 1.36 0.99
N ASP A 113 -5.80 2.26 1.50
CA ASP A 113 -5.40 3.35 2.40
C ASP A 113 -5.51 2.99 3.89
N ASP A 114 -5.92 1.77 4.22
CA ASP A 114 -5.94 1.32 5.61
C ASP A 114 -4.53 0.91 6.04
N GLY A 115 -4.17 1.25 7.27
CA GLY A 115 -2.88 0.94 7.85
C GLY A 115 -2.78 -0.52 8.25
N PHE A 116 -1.61 -1.09 8.06
CA PHE A 116 -1.25 -2.40 8.60
C PHE A 116 0.19 -2.40 9.11
N SER A 117 0.40 -3.25 10.11
CA SER A 117 1.69 -3.41 10.77
C SER A 117 2.27 -4.77 10.41
N ILE A 118 3.56 -4.78 10.06
CA ILE A 118 4.30 -6.00 9.76
C ILE A 118 5.52 -6.09 10.66
N THR A 119 5.58 -7.17 11.41
CA THR A 119 6.75 -7.52 12.21
C THR A 119 7.65 -8.42 11.37
N ILE A 120 8.95 -8.10 11.25
CA ILE A 120 9.93 -8.90 10.50
C ILE A 120 11.02 -9.35 11.46
N GLY A 121 11.25 -10.66 11.54
CA GLY A 121 12.25 -11.28 12.42
C GLY A 121 11.86 -11.26 13.90
N GLY A 122 10.56 -11.28 14.23
CA GLY A 122 10.07 -11.02 15.59
C GLY A 122 10.35 -9.57 16.01
N ASP A 123 10.88 -9.33 17.21
CA ASP A 123 11.13 -7.99 17.78
C ASP A 123 12.20 -7.14 17.03
N LEU A 124 12.64 -7.57 15.85
CA LEU A 124 13.71 -6.96 15.05
C LEU A 124 13.27 -5.58 14.52
N VAL A 125 12.11 -5.51 13.84
CA VAL A 125 11.49 -4.27 13.32
C VAL A 125 9.97 -4.43 13.15
N GLU A 126 9.25 -3.33 13.39
CA GLU A 126 7.84 -3.17 13.00
C GLU A 126 7.72 -2.13 11.88
N LEU A 127 7.04 -2.49 10.80
CA LEU A 127 6.75 -1.63 9.66
C LEU A 127 5.29 -1.19 9.75
N HIS A 128 5.04 0.10 9.74
CA HIS A 128 3.69 0.65 9.54
C HIS A 128 3.57 1.10 8.11
N LEU A 129 2.71 0.43 7.35
CA LEU A 129 2.53 0.71 5.94
C LEU A 129 1.07 0.62 5.53
N ARG A 130 0.77 1.29 4.43
CA ARG A 130 -0.49 1.17 3.69
C ARG A 130 -0.16 0.58 2.33
N ALA A 131 -1.13 -0.03 1.66
CA ALA A 131 -0.87 -0.55 0.32
C ALA A 131 -0.56 0.59 -0.65
N VAL A 132 -1.19 1.76 -0.46
CA VAL A 132 -0.89 2.99 -1.19
C VAL A 132 0.42 3.68 -0.79
N SER A 133 1.16 3.22 0.24
CA SER A 133 2.40 3.89 0.66
C SER A 133 3.43 3.98 -0.45
N TYR A 134 3.49 2.99 -1.36
CA TYR A 134 4.34 3.07 -2.55
C TYR A 134 3.97 4.23 -3.48
N ALA A 135 2.68 4.48 -3.69
CA ALA A 135 2.22 5.60 -4.51
C ALA A 135 2.66 6.94 -3.90
N PHE A 136 2.54 7.09 -2.58
CA PHE A 136 3.02 8.27 -1.86
C PHE A 136 4.55 8.42 -1.89
N ASP A 137 5.31 7.33 -1.78
CA ASP A 137 6.78 7.34 -1.89
C ASP A 137 7.26 7.76 -3.28
N VAL A 138 6.55 7.34 -4.34
CA VAL A 138 6.83 7.80 -5.70
C VAL A 138 6.53 9.29 -5.87
N LEU A 139 5.42 9.76 -5.29
CA LEU A 139 5.07 11.18 -5.34
C LEU A 139 6.11 12.05 -4.62
N SER A 140 6.59 11.61 -3.46
CA SER A 140 7.51 12.36 -2.59
C SER A 140 8.94 12.49 -3.14
N LYS A 141 9.31 11.68 -4.12
CA LYS A 141 10.66 11.66 -4.71
C LYS A 141 10.71 12.40 -6.03
N ASP A 142 11.64 13.34 -6.16
CA ASP A 142 11.86 14.09 -7.41
C ASP A 142 12.48 13.25 -8.54
N SER A 143 13.01 12.07 -8.23
CA SER A 143 13.66 11.20 -9.20
C SER A 143 12.71 10.54 -10.20
N TYR A 144 11.40 10.50 -9.91
CA TYR A 144 10.42 9.84 -10.77
C TYR A 144 9.81 10.80 -11.81
N PRO A 145 9.59 10.35 -13.05
CA PRO A 145 8.99 11.17 -14.09
C PRO A 145 7.51 11.47 -13.80
N ASN A 146 7.01 12.60 -14.30
CA ASN A 146 5.65 13.07 -14.05
C ASN A 146 4.57 12.07 -14.48
N ASP A 147 4.76 11.36 -15.61
CA ASP A 147 3.77 10.36 -16.05
C ASP A 147 3.57 9.24 -15.02
N MET A 148 4.65 8.81 -14.37
CA MET A 148 4.58 7.84 -13.29
C MET A 148 3.92 8.43 -12.04
N LYS A 149 4.25 9.68 -11.69
CA LYS A 149 3.61 10.40 -10.58
C LYS A 149 2.10 10.58 -10.81
N PHE A 150 1.69 10.90 -12.02
CA PHE A 150 0.28 11.02 -12.40
C PHE A 150 -0.45 9.68 -12.35
N ALA A 151 0.19 8.58 -12.74
CA ALA A 151 -0.37 7.24 -12.56
C ALA A 151 -0.57 6.91 -11.08
N MET A 152 0.40 7.23 -10.21
CA MET A 152 0.28 7.04 -8.76
C MET A 152 -0.81 7.92 -8.15
N LEU A 153 -0.95 9.15 -8.63
CA LEU A 153 -2.03 10.04 -8.22
C LEU A 153 -3.42 9.48 -8.59
N SER A 154 -3.58 8.87 -9.79
CA SER A 154 -4.82 8.17 -10.16
C SER A 154 -5.17 7.08 -9.15
N ILE A 155 -4.19 6.28 -8.74
CA ILE A 155 -4.38 5.19 -7.78
C ILE A 155 -4.85 5.75 -6.45
N ILE A 156 -4.19 6.79 -5.93
CA ILE A 156 -4.57 7.42 -4.66
C ILE A 156 -6.00 7.96 -4.73
N LYS A 157 -6.36 8.71 -5.78
CA LYS A 157 -7.73 9.26 -5.91
C LYS A 157 -8.77 8.16 -6.04
N TYR A 158 -8.50 7.11 -6.81
CA TYR A 158 -9.40 5.97 -6.94
C TYR A 158 -9.67 5.31 -5.59
N CYS A 159 -8.64 5.07 -4.78
CA CYS A 159 -8.80 4.47 -3.45
C CYS A 159 -9.68 5.34 -2.54
N GLU A 160 -9.46 6.67 -2.55
CA GLU A 160 -10.25 7.61 -1.75
C GLU A 160 -11.72 7.65 -2.18
N ASP A 161 -11.99 7.64 -3.48
CA ASP A 161 -13.35 7.70 -4.00
C ASP A 161 -14.10 6.39 -3.76
N VAL A 162 -13.43 5.24 -3.88
CA VAL A 162 -14.00 3.94 -3.51
C VAL A 162 -14.35 3.90 -2.02
N LYS A 163 -13.48 4.42 -1.13
CA LYS A 163 -13.74 4.49 0.31
C LYS A 163 -14.95 5.37 0.63
N LYS A 164 -15.02 6.58 0.05
CA LYS A 164 -16.19 7.47 0.19
C LYS A 164 -17.48 6.81 -0.29
N TYR A 165 -17.43 6.11 -1.43
CA TYR A 165 -18.60 5.42 -1.98
C TYR A 165 -19.08 4.30 -1.06
N ARG A 166 -18.17 3.48 -0.52
CA ARG A 166 -18.50 2.45 0.49
C ARG A 166 -19.16 3.08 1.71
N ASP A 167 -18.59 4.14 2.26
CA ASP A 167 -19.10 4.79 3.47
C ASP A 167 -20.49 5.41 3.23
N PHE A 168 -20.73 5.97 2.04
CA PHE A 168 -22.04 6.43 1.63
C PHE A 168 -23.07 5.28 1.59
N LEU A 169 -22.73 4.12 1.03
CA LEU A 169 -23.63 2.96 0.98
C LEU A 169 -23.97 2.43 2.38
N GLN A 170 -22.99 2.39 3.29
CA GLN A 170 -23.20 1.95 4.68
C GLN A 170 -24.08 2.92 5.47
N ASN A 171 -23.91 4.23 5.28
CA ASN A 171 -24.69 5.26 5.98
C ASN A 171 -26.09 5.48 5.39
N SER A 172 -26.35 5.05 4.15
CA SER A 172 -27.65 5.16 3.48
C SER A 172 -28.56 3.94 3.69
N THR A 173 -28.05 2.89 4.34
CA THR A 173 -28.80 1.68 4.72
C THR A 173 -29.18 1.62 6.20
N GLN A 174 -28.86 2.68 6.98
CA GLN A 174 -29.34 2.90 8.35
C GLN A 174 -30.51 3.89 8.37
#